data_AF-A0A928LBJ9-F1
#
_entry.id   AF-A0A928LBJ9-F1
#
_cell.length_a   1.000
_cell.length_b   1.000
_cell.length_c   1.000
_cell.angle_alpha   90.00
_cell.angle_beta   90.00
_cell.angle_gamma   90.00
#
_symmetry.space_group_name_H-M   'P 1'
#
loop_
_entity.id
_entity.type
_entity.pdbx_description
1 polymer ?
#
loop_
_entity_poly.entity_id
_entity_poly.type
_entity_poly.pdbx_seq_one_letter_code
_entity_poly.pdbx_strand_id
1 'polypeptide(L)'
;MNEEKTLIRIDSEYEKALAERDKLQAELDRLTKKEAQDKHKLDMLKNRYKEEKRRSRNHRLIERGAILESLIPDAESYTNEQIKHIIKIAFGNLPGGLQGIHFPESLRDNS
;
A
#
# COMPACT_ATOMS: atom_id res chain seq x y z
N MET A 1 -44.04 -31.07 -47.21
CA MET A 1 -44.74 -30.23 -46.20
C MET A 1 -44.25 -30.41 -44.76
N ASN A 2 -43.67 -31.56 -44.36
CA ASN A 2 -43.18 -31.78 -42.97
C ASN A 2 -41.71 -31.38 -42.78
N GLU A 3 -40.86 -31.62 -43.79
CA GLU A 3 -39.43 -31.27 -43.75
C GLU A 3 -39.20 -29.75 -43.79
N GLU A 4 -39.91 -29.04 -44.66
CA GLU A 4 -39.83 -27.59 -44.79
C GLU A 4 -40.18 -26.85 -43.49
N LYS A 5 -41.22 -27.30 -42.78
CA LYS A 5 -41.58 -26.76 -41.46
C LYS A 5 -40.50 -27.02 -40.39
N THR A 6 -39.83 -28.17 -40.50
CA THR A 6 -38.73 -28.53 -39.60
C THR A 6 -37.51 -27.64 -39.83
N LEU A 7 -37.18 -27.38 -41.10
CA LEU A 7 -36.05 -26.52 -41.47
C LEU A 7 -36.26 -25.07 -40.99
N ILE A 8 -37.44 -24.49 -41.22
CA ILE A 8 -37.80 -23.14 -40.74
C ILE A 8 -37.68 -23.04 -39.22
N ARG A 9 -38.06 -24.08 -38.49
CA ARG A 9 -37.94 -24.11 -37.03
C ARG A 9 -36.48 -24.11 -36.59
N ILE A 10 -35.64 -24.93 -37.21
CA ILE A 10 -34.20 -25.00 -36.92
C ILE A 10 -33.54 -23.65 -37.20
N ASP A 11 -33.85 -23.01 -38.34
CA ASP A 11 -33.32 -21.69 -38.67
C ASP A 11 -33.74 -20.66 -37.61
N SER A 12 -34.99 -20.67 -37.16
CA SER A 12 -35.46 -19.78 -36.10
C SER A 12 -34.76 -20.02 -34.75
N GLU A 13 -34.48 -21.28 -34.41
CA GLU A 13 -33.74 -21.64 -33.20
C GLU A 13 -32.26 -21.23 -33.30
N TYR A 14 -31.64 -21.39 -34.47
CA TYR A 14 -30.27 -20.96 -34.75
C TYR A 14 -30.10 -19.45 -34.64
N GLU A 15 -31.00 -18.67 -35.23
CA GLU A 15 -30.98 -17.19 -35.14
C GLU A 15 -31.14 -16.71 -33.69
N LYS A 16 -31.97 -17.37 -32.89
CA LYS A 16 -32.09 -17.08 -31.45
C LYS A 16 -30.80 -17.37 -30.70
N ALA A 17 -30.17 -18.51 -30.96
CA ALA A 17 -28.91 -18.89 -30.34
C ALA A 17 -27.77 -17.92 -30.72
N LEU A 18 -27.72 -17.45 -31.97
CA LEU A 18 -26.77 -16.42 -32.40
C LEU A 18 -26.99 -15.10 -31.64
N ALA A 19 -28.24 -14.63 -31.54
CA ALA A 19 -28.56 -13.41 -30.81
C ALA A 19 -28.23 -13.52 -29.31
N GLU A 20 -28.39 -14.71 -28.71
CA GLU A 20 -28.00 -14.97 -27.33
C GLU A 20 -26.47 -14.97 -27.16
N ARG A 21 -25.75 -15.64 -28.06
CA ARG A 21 -24.28 -15.62 -28.09
C ARG A 21 -23.73 -14.19 -28.15
N ASP A 22 -24.28 -13.36 -29.02
CA ASP A 22 -23.80 -11.98 -29.20
C ASP A 22 -24.07 -11.12 -27.95
N LYS A 23 -25.19 -11.35 -27.26
CA LYS A 23 -25.48 -10.71 -25.96
C LYS A 23 -24.48 -11.15 -24.89
N LEU A 24 -24.22 -12.45 -24.78
CA LEU A 24 -23.26 -12.99 -23.82
C LEU A 24 -21.84 -12.48 -24.10
N GLN A 25 -21.44 -12.35 -25.36
CA GLN A 25 -20.15 -11.80 -25.74
C GLN A 25 -20.04 -10.32 -25.33
N ALA A 26 -21.08 -9.52 -25.58
CA ALA A 26 -21.10 -8.12 -25.17
C ALA A 26 -21.05 -7.95 -23.64
N GLU A 27 -21.68 -8.86 -22.90
CA GLU A 27 -21.61 -8.87 -21.43
C GLU A 27 -20.22 -9.28 -20.94
N LEU A 28 -19.61 -10.30 -21.55
CA LEU A 28 -18.25 -10.73 -21.23
C LEU A 28 -17.23 -9.61 -21.46
N ASP A 29 -17.33 -8.89 -22.57
CA ASP A 29 -16.44 -7.77 -22.88
C ASP A 29 -16.60 -6.63 -21.85
N ARG A 30 -17.84 -6.34 -21.43
CA ARG A 30 -18.13 -5.36 -20.39
C ARG A 30 -17.53 -5.76 -19.04
N LEU A 31 -17.72 -7.02 -18.64
CA LEU A 31 -17.20 -7.54 -17.38
C LEU A 31 -15.67 -7.57 -17.36
N THR A 32 -15.04 -8.01 -18.46
CA THR A 32 -13.59 -8.03 -18.61
C THR A 32 -13.00 -6.63 -18.49
N LYS A 33 -13.62 -5.63 -19.13
CA LYS A 33 -13.20 -4.23 -19.02
C LYS A 33 -13.32 -3.72 -17.58
N LYS A 34 -14.41 -4.07 -16.89
CA LYS A 34 -14.64 -3.68 -15.50
C LYS A 34 -13.61 -4.31 -14.55
N GLU A 35 -13.31 -5.59 -14.73
CA GLU A 35 -12.28 -6.29 -13.95
C GLU A 35 -10.91 -5.62 -14.09
N ALA A 36 -10.53 -5.26 -15.31
CA ALA A 36 -9.27 -4.54 -15.57
C ALA A 36 -9.23 -3.17 -14.85
N GLN A 37 -10.34 -2.43 -14.85
CA GLN A 37 -10.46 -1.16 -14.14
C GLN A 37 -10.36 -1.33 -12.61
N ASP A 38 -11.06 -2.33 -12.06
CA ASP A 38 -11.05 -2.61 -10.62
C ASP A 38 -9.66 -3.07 -10.15
N LYS A 39 -8.98 -3.90 -10.95
CA LYS A 39 -7.59 -4.30 -10.69
C LYS A 39 -6.65 -3.09 -10.68
N HIS A 40 -6.76 -2.20 -11.67
CA HIS A 40 -5.95 -0.99 -11.71
C HIS A 40 -6.20 -0.08 -10.50
N LYS A 41 -7.47 0.09 -10.10
CA LYS A 41 -7.84 0.86 -8.91
C LYS A 41 -7.27 0.25 -7.63
N LEU A 42 -7.32 -1.08 -7.49
CA LEU A 42 -6.74 -1.78 -6.35
C LEU A 42 -5.22 -1.58 -6.27
N ASP A 43 -4.51 -1.68 -7.38
CA ASP A 43 -3.07 -1.49 -7.41
C ASP A 43 -2.68 -0.05 -7.06
N MET A 44 -3.42 0.94 -7.57
CA MET A 44 -3.23 2.34 -7.20
C MET A 44 -3.42 2.59 -5.70
N LEU A 45 -4.46 2.00 -5.09
CA LEU A 45 -4.69 2.12 -3.65
C LEU A 45 -3.58 1.45 -2.83
N LYS A 46 -3.14 0.25 -3.22
CA LYS A 46 -2.01 -0.43 -2.58
C LYS A 46 -0.74 0.40 -2.63
N ASN A 47 -0.45 1.00 -3.78
CA ASN A 47 0.74 1.84 -3.96
C ASN A 47 0.65 3.11 -3.10
N ARG A 48 -0.50 3.78 -3.08
CA ARG A 48 -0.73 4.95 -2.21
C ARG A 48 -0.52 4.63 -0.74
N TYR A 49 -1.08 3.51 -0.27
CA TYR A 49 -0.91 3.09 1.12
C TYR A 49 0.55 2.80 1.50
N LYS A 50 1.30 2.13 0.60
CA LYS A 50 2.74 1.90 0.80
C LYS A 50 3.51 3.22 0.85
N GLU A 51 3.15 4.17 -0.01
CA GLU A 51 3.78 5.48 -0.05
C GLU A 51 3.52 6.29 1.22
N GLU A 52 2.27 6.31 1.71
CA GLU A 52 1.91 6.97 2.96
C GLU A 52 2.67 6.39 4.15
N LYS A 53 2.79 5.06 4.23
CA LYS A 53 3.62 4.40 5.25
C LYS A 53 5.08 4.81 5.15
N ARG A 54 5.64 4.87 3.94
CA ARG A 54 7.02 5.30 3.72
C ARG A 54 7.20 6.76 4.13
N ARG A 55 6.27 7.64 3.75
CA ARG A 55 6.30 9.06 4.10
C ARG A 55 6.23 9.28 5.61
N SER A 56 5.30 8.61 6.29
CA SER A 56 5.18 8.67 7.76
C SER A 56 6.45 8.17 8.46
N ARG A 57 7.01 7.04 7.99
CA ARG A 57 8.29 6.53 8.50
C ARG A 57 9.42 7.53 8.29
N ASN A 58 9.56 8.08 7.09
CA ASN A 58 10.63 9.03 6.76
C ASN A 58 10.49 10.32 7.57
N HIS A 59 9.28 10.84 7.72
CA HIS A 59 9.01 12.01 8.55
C HIS A 59 9.48 11.77 9.99
N ARG A 60 9.09 10.64 10.59
CA ARG A 60 9.54 10.26 11.95
C ARG A 60 11.06 10.11 12.04
N LEU A 61 11.70 9.54 11.01
CA LEU A 61 13.16 9.37 11.00
C LEU A 61 13.89 10.71 10.89
N ILE A 62 13.37 11.65 10.11
CA ILE A 62 13.93 13.01 9.98
C ILE A 62 13.75 13.78 11.28
N GLU A 63 12.54 13.81 11.84
CA GLU A 63 12.24 14.53 13.08
C GLU A 63 13.08 14.00 14.24
N ARG A 64 13.09 12.67 14.45
CA ARG A 64 13.90 12.06 15.50
C ARG A 64 15.39 12.17 15.23
N GLY A 65 15.81 12.18 13.97
CA GLY A 65 17.19 12.43 13.56
C GLY A 65 17.65 13.83 13.94
N ALA A 66 16.84 14.85 13.63
CA ALA A 66 17.10 16.24 13.99
C ALA A 66 17.15 16.44 15.51
N ILE A 67 16.26 15.80 16.27
CA ILE A 67 16.32 15.81 17.75
C ILE A 67 17.66 15.25 18.22
N LEU A 68 18.09 14.09 17.73
CA LEU A 68 19.38 13.49 18.12
C LEU A 68 20.57 14.37 17.71
N GLU A 69 20.55 14.93 16.51
CA GLU A 69 21.60 15.83 16.00
C GLU A 69 21.75 17.07 16.89
N SER A 70 20.63 17.69 17.29
CA SER A 70 20.63 18.85 18.19
C SER A 70 21.19 18.61 19.59
N LEU A 71 21.28 17.35 20.03
CA LEU A 71 21.83 16.97 21.34
C LEU A 71 23.34 16.73 21.30
N ILE A 72 23.93 16.62 20.10
CA ILE A 72 25.36 16.37 19.92
C ILE A 72 26.04 17.70 19.61
N PRO A 73 26.94 18.20 20.48
CA PRO A 73 27.72 19.39 20.18
C PRO A 73 28.55 19.20 18.92
N ASP A 74 28.56 20.19 18.02
CA ASP A 74 29.32 20.14 16.76
C ASP A 74 28.97 18.92 15.87
N ALA A 75 27.69 18.50 15.88
CA ALA A 75 27.24 17.30 15.17
C ALA A 75 27.62 17.26 13.68
N GLU A 76 27.63 18.42 13.02
CA GLU A 76 27.95 18.57 11.60
C GLU A 76 29.39 18.21 11.23
N SER A 77 30.32 18.24 12.18
CA SER A 77 31.73 17.87 11.95
C SER A 77 31.98 16.36 12.01
N TYR A 78 30.99 15.59 12.50
CA TYR A 78 31.10 14.14 12.65
C TYR A 78 30.49 13.37 11.48
N THR A 79 31.14 12.28 11.10
CA THR A 79 30.59 11.31 10.15
C THR A 79 29.48 10.47 10.78
N ASN A 80 28.63 9.87 9.93
CA ASN A 80 27.56 8.98 10.39
C ASN A 80 28.03 7.83 11.31
N GLU A 81 29.21 7.25 11.04
CA GLU A 81 29.75 6.18 11.90
C GLU A 81 30.28 6.71 13.24
N GLN A 82 30.84 7.93 13.28
CA GLN A 82 31.20 8.60 14.53
C GLN A 82 29.95 8.93 15.36
N ILE A 83 28.91 9.51 14.74
CA ILE A 83 27.62 9.77 15.39
C ILE A 83 27.03 8.47 15.98
N LYS A 84 27.02 7.40 15.20
CA LYS A 84 26.55 6.08 15.65
C LYS A 84 27.38 5.52 16.80
N HIS A 85 28.70 5.75 16.81
CA HIS A 85 29.56 5.33 17.92
C HIS A 85 29.29 6.15 19.19
N ILE A 86 29.16 7.48 19.07
CA ILE A 86 28.78 8.38 20.17
C ILE A 86 27.45 7.92 20.78
N ILE A 87 26.43 7.69 19.95
CA ILE A 87 25.11 7.22 20.36
C ILE A 87 25.20 5.87 21.09
N LYS A 88 25.99 4.91 20.57
CA LYS A 88 26.19 3.61 21.22
C LYS A 88 26.82 3.74 22.61
N ILE A 89 27.81 4.60 22.77
CA ILE A 89 28.45 4.85 24.07
C ILE A 89 27.45 5.51 25.03
N ALA A 90 26.76 6.54 24.56
CA ALA A 90 25.79 7.28 25.37
C ALA A 90 24.69 6.36 25.93
N PHE A 91 24.10 5.50 25.10
CA PHE A 91 23.06 4.56 25.54
C PHE A 91 23.61 3.32 26.24
N GLY A 92 24.82 2.88 25.92
CA GLY A 92 25.47 1.71 26.55
C GLY A 92 25.87 1.95 28.01
N ASN A 93 26.10 3.20 28.39
CA ASN A 93 26.51 3.59 29.75
C ASN A 93 25.33 3.96 30.66
N LEU A 94 24.08 3.81 30.20
CA LEU A 94 22.91 4.13 31.02
C LEU A 94 22.73 3.12 32.18
N PRO A 95 22.56 3.58 33.43
CA PRO A 95 22.24 2.69 34.56
C PRO A 95 20.91 1.95 34.30
N GLY A 96 20.95 0.62 34.25
CA GLY A 96 19.77 -0.20 33.92
C GLY A 96 19.38 -0.17 32.42
N GLY A 97 20.22 0.40 31.55
CA GLY A 97 19.96 0.55 30.12
C GLY A 97 18.74 1.41 29.81
N LEU A 98 18.15 1.24 28.62
CA LEU A 98 16.93 1.95 28.24
C LEU A 98 15.71 1.59 29.11
N GLN A 99 15.74 0.44 29.79
CA GLN A 99 14.68 0.01 30.70
C GLN A 99 14.67 0.81 32.01
N GLY A 100 15.79 1.43 32.38
CA GLY A 100 15.90 2.30 33.55
C GLY A 100 15.39 3.72 33.32
N ILE A 101 15.00 4.09 32.09
CA ILE A 101 14.49 5.43 31.78
C ILE A 101 13.05 5.57 32.28
N HIS A 102 12.86 6.42 33.29
CA HIS A 102 11.53 6.81 33.75
C HIS A 102 11.12 8.14 33.12
N PHE A 103 10.05 8.14 32.33
CA PHE A 103 9.48 9.37 31.78
C PHE A 103 8.58 10.05 32.80
N PRO A 104 8.79 11.34 33.12
CA PRO A 104 7.90 12.10 33.99
C PRO A 104 6.49 12.17 33.39
N GLU A 105 5.48 12.34 34.24
CA GLU A 105 4.07 12.37 33.82
C GLU A 105 3.79 13.48 32.79
N SER A 106 4.54 14.58 32.84
CA SER A 106 4.48 15.68 31.87
C SER A 106 4.91 15.29 30.45
N LEU A 107 5.55 14.14 30.26
CA LEU A 107 6.01 13.62 28.96
C LEU A 107 5.30 12.33 28.53
N ARG A 108 4.33 11.83 29.32
CA ARG A 108 3.43 10.76 28.90
C ARG A 108 2.30 11.41 28.11
N ASP A 109 2.28 11.19 26.80
CA ASP A 109 1.39 11.95 25.91
C ASP A 109 -0.10 11.67 26.16
N ASN A 110 -0.93 12.71 25.99
CA ASN A 110 -2.40 12.69 26.02
C ASN A 110 -2.95 12.47 24.60
N SER A 111 -2.42 11.50 23.85
CA SER A 111 -2.85 11.15 22.48
C SER A 111 -2.47 9.72 22.11
#